data_AF-A0A7N2N049-F1
#
_entry.id   AF-A0A7N2N049-F1
#
_cell.length_a   1.000
_cell.length_b   1.000
_cell.length_c   1.000
_cell.angle_alpha   90.00
_cell.angle_beta   90.00
_cell.angle_gamma   90.00
#
_symmetry.space_group_name_H-M   'P 1'
#
loop_
_entity.id
_entity.type
_entity.pdbx_description
1 polymer ?
#
loop_
_entity_poly.entity_id
_entity_poly.type
_entity_poly.pdbx_seq_one_letter_code
_entity_poly.pdbx_strand_id
1 'polypeptide(L)'
;MPRASATFYNAAKGIDRTTTFFMNEFNTIEDNRDPLSTPSKHIAKLKQIQSFPGNNNLKQEIGLESHFRNAPDLAYVRSSIDTLASTGFPIWITELDIASALGQQVIKKFKRQKYT
;
A
#
# COMPACT_ATOMS: atom_id res chain seq x y z
N MET A 1 -19.91 -7.72 -6.63
CA MET A 1 -20.26 -6.48 -7.37
C MET A 1 -18.97 -5.81 -7.88
N PRO A 2 -18.57 -5.99 -9.15
CA PRO A 2 -17.25 -5.54 -9.65
C PRO A 2 -17.01 -4.02 -9.61
N ARG A 3 -18.03 -3.21 -9.29
CA ARG A 3 -17.95 -1.74 -9.20
C ARG A 3 -18.22 -1.16 -7.80
N ALA A 4 -18.36 -2.01 -6.77
CA ALA A 4 -18.73 -1.56 -5.42
C ALA A 4 -17.81 -0.45 -4.89
N SER A 5 -16.49 -0.64 -4.97
CA SER A 5 -15.51 0.38 -4.55
C SER A 5 -15.76 1.72 -5.24
N ALA A 6 -15.90 1.72 -6.57
CA ALA A 6 -16.08 2.96 -7.32
C ALA A 6 -17.38 3.69 -6.96
N THR A 7 -18.46 2.94 -6.68
CA THR A 7 -19.73 3.49 -6.18
C THR A 7 -19.56 4.12 -4.79
N PHE A 8 -18.81 3.49 -3.88
CA PHE A 8 -18.54 4.07 -2.56
C PHE A 8 -17.70 5.34 -2.62
N TYR A 9 -16.67 5.40 -3.47
CA TYR A 9 -15.91 6.64 -3.68
C TYR A 9 -16.80 7.75 -4.25
N ASN A 10 -17.70 7.41 -5.18
CA ASN A 10 -18.62 8.38 -5.75
C ASN A 10 -19.61 8.92 -4.69
N ALA A 11 -20.17 8.03 -3.87
CA ALA A 11 -21.05 8.40 -2.78
C ALA A 11 -20.34 9.29 -1.75
N ALA A 12 -19.12 8.91 -1.35
CA ALA A 12 -18.33 9.69 -0.39
C ALA A 12 -17.95 11.07 -0.94
N LYS A 13 -17.59 11.17 -2.23
CA LYS A 13 -17.41 12.46 -2.93
C LYS A 13 -18.69 13.29 -2.97
N GLY A 14 -19.85 12.65 -3.05
CA GLY A 14 -21.15 13.31 -2.98
C GLY A 14 -21.37 14.02 -1.65
N ILE A 15 -20.80 13.50 -0.57
CA ILE A 15 -20.86 14.06 0.79
C ILE A 15 -19.82 15.17 0.99
N ASP A 16 -18.56 14.91 0.65
CA ASP A 16 -17.48 15.88 0.73
C ASP A 16 -16.63 15.86 -0.56
N ARG A 17 -16.70 16.95 -1.32
CA ARG A 17 -15.99 17.11 -2.59
C ARG A 17 -14.55 17.59 -2.42
N THR A 18 -14.17 18.02 -1.22
CA THR A 18 -12.87 18.63 -0.94
C THR A 18 -11.85 17.62 -0.43
N THR A 19 -12.33 16.53 0.16
CA THR A 19 -11.52 15.46 0.75
C THR A 19 -10.68 14.71 -0.27
N THR A 20 -9.65 14.05 0.24
CA THR A 20 -8.78 13.14 -0.52
C THR A 20 -9.11 11.70 -0.14
N PHE A 21 -9.18 10.83 -1.14
CA PHE A 21 -9.64 9.45 -0.97
C PHE A 21 -8.47 8.47 -1.07
N PHE A 22 -8.23 7.76 0.03
CA PHE A 22 -7.24 6.69 0.10
C PHE A 22 -7.76 5.40 -0.51
N MET A 23 -6.90 4.68 -1.23
CA MET A 23 -7.04 3.23 -1.37
C MET A 23 -5.97 2.58 -0.49
N ASN A 24 -6.40 2.07 0.67
CA ASN A 24 -5.54 1.38 1.63
C ASN A 24 -5.55 -0.11 1.32
N GLU A 25 -4.37 -0.72 1.11
CA GLU A 25 -4.28 -2.14 0.75
C GLU A 25 -3.12 -2.83 1.48
N PHE A 26 -3.42 -4.01 2.00
CA PHE A 26 -2.46 -4.92 2.60
C PHE A 26 -1.59 -5.60 1.54
N ASN A 27 -0.39 -6.01 1.94
CA ASN A 27 0.47 -6.92 1.21
C ASN A 27 1.03 -6.39 -0.12
N THR A 28 0.81 -5.10 -0.41
CA THR A 28 1.26 -4.46 -1.65
C THR A 28 2.78 -4.30 -1.73
N ILE A 29 3.43 -4.16 -0.58
CA ILE A 29 4.89 -4.02 -0.47
C ILE A 29 5.51 -5.10 0.44
N GLU A 30 4.69 -5.86 1.15
CA GLU A 30 5.11 -6.74 2.24
C GLU A 30 5.52 -8.14 1.76
N ASP A 31 4.90 -8.67 0.69
CA ASP A 31 5.17 -10.01 0.19
C ASP A 31 5.10 -10.12 -1.35
N ASN A 32 6.25 -10.31 -1.98
CA ASN A 32 6.36 -10.46 -3.44
C ASN A 32 5.78 -11.77 -3.99
N ARG A 33 5.36 -12.69 -3.13
CA ARG A 33 4.78 -13.99 -3.51
C ARG A 33 3.27 -13.93 -3.66
N ASP A 34 2.62 -12.85 -3.24
CA ASP A 34 1.18 -12.67 -3.40
C ASP A 34 0.86 -12.05 -4.78
N PRO A 35 0.36 -12.85 -5.74
CA PRO A 35 0.04 -12.32 -7.07
C PRO A 35 -1.24 -11.49 -7.07
N LEU A 36 -2.01 -11.45 -5.98
CA LEU A 36 -3.29 -10.74 -5.89
C LEU A 36 -3.14 -9.29 -5.45
N SER A 37 -2.08 -8.96 -4.72
CA SER A 37 -1.89 -7.65 -4.10
C SER A 37 -0.72 -6.87 -4.71
N THR A 38 -0.33 -7.16 -5.96
CA THR A 38 0.84 -6.51 -6.55
C THR A 38 0.65 -4.99 -6.78
N PRO A 39 1.74 -4.20 -6.83
CA PRO A 39 1.67 -2.77 -7.15
C PRO A 39 0.88 -2.48 -8.45
N SER A 40 1.06 -3.31 -9.48
CA SER A 40 0.32 -3.18 -10.74
C SER A 40 -1.20 -3.38 -10.57
N LYS A 41 -1.63 -4.30 -9.69
CA LYS A 41 -3.05 -4.50 -9.37
C LYS A 41 -3.62 -3.35 -8.55
N HIS A 42 -2.84 -2.82 -7.61
CA HIS A 42 -3.20 -1.61 -6.87
C HIS A 42 -3.45 -0.43 -7.84
N ILE A 43 -2.53 -0.17 -8.77
CA ILE A 43 -2.67 0.87 -9.80
C ILE A 43 -3.88 0.61 -10.71
N ALA A 44 -4.07 -0.64 -11.15
CA ALA A 44 -5.22 -1.00 -11.98
C ALA A 44 -6.54 -0.71 -11.26
N LYS A 45 -6.61 -0.99 -9.95
CA LYS A 45 -7.79 -0.72 -9.13
C LYS A 45 -8.05 0.78 -8.95
N LEU A 46 -7.02 1.60 -8.72
CA LEU A 46 -7.16 3.06 -8.67
C LEU A 46 -7.74 3.61 -9.99
N LYS A 47 -7.18 3.19 -11.13
CA LYS A 47 -7.67 3.57 -12.46
C LYS A 47 -9.10 3.08 -12.72
N GLN A 48 -9.45 1.89 -12.23
CA GLN A 48 -10.81 1.37 -12.28
C GLN A 48 -11.79 2.28 -11.52
N ILE A 49 -11.38 2.81 -10.36
CA ILE A 49 -12.19 3.74 -9.56
C ILE A 49 -12.33 5.10 -10.26
N GLN A 50 -11.24 5.63 -10.84
CA GLN A 50 -11.26 6.91 -11.58
C GLN A 50 -12.15 6.88 -12.81
N SER A 51 -12.14 5.77 -13.56
CA SER A 51 -12.91 5.63 -14.80
C SER A 51 -14.42 5.51 -14.60
N PHE A 52 -14.89 5.42 -13.35
CA PHE A 52 -16.31 5.37 -13.05
C PHE A 52 -16.99 6.74 -13.26
N PRO A 53 -18.19 6.80 -13.87
CA PRO A 53 -18.90 8.05 -14.08
C PRO A 53 -19.07 8.87 -12.80
N GLY A 54 -18.65 10.14 -12.83
CA GLY A 54 -18.67 11.04 -11.67
C GLY A 54 -17.38 11.05 -10.84
N ASN A 55 -16.44 10.14 -11.10
CA ASN A 55 -15.17 10.03 -10.37
C ASN A 55 -13.98 10.73 -11.06
N ASN A 56 -14.18 11.33 -12.24
CA ASN A 56 -13.13 11.93 -13.10
C ASN A 56 -12.17 12.90 -12.39
N ASN A 57 -12.60 13.56 -11.30
CA ASN A 57 -11.81 14.52 -10.53
C ASN A 57 -11.63 14.10 -9.06
N LEU A 58 -11.60 12.79 -8.77
CA LEU A 58 -11.26 12.33 -7.42
C LEU A 58 -9.81 12.69 -7.12
N LYS A 59 -9.58 13.34 -5.96
CA LYS A 59 -8.27 13.39 -5.35
C LYS A 59 -8.02 12.02 -4.73
N GLN A 60 -7.02 11.29 -5.21
CA GLN A 60 -6.71 9.94 -4.73
C GLN A 60 -5.30 9.84 -4.19
N GLU A 61 -5.16 9.00 -3.18
CA GLU A 61 -3.90 8.68 -2.52
C GLU A 61 -3.78 7.18 -2.32
N ILE A 62 -2.53 6.72 -2.25
CA ILE A 62 -2.15 5.33 -2.05
C ILE A 62 -1.88 5.13 -0.56
N GLY A 63 -2.62 4.21 0.06
CA GLY A 63 -2.38 3.75 1.43
C GLY A 63 -1.73 2.36 1.41
N LEU A 64 -0.60 2.22 2.09
CA LEU A 64 0.14 0.97 2.24
C LEU A 64 0.14 0.60 3.72
N GLU A 65 -0.58 -0.46 4.08
CA GLU A 65 -0.70 -0.89 5.48
C GLU A 65 0.67 -1.13 6.12
N SER A 66 1.57 -1.82 5.41
CA SER A 66 2.97 -2.00 5.82
C SER A 66 3.12 -2.85 7.09
N HIS A 67 2.32 -3.92 7.21
CA HIS A 67 2.44 -4.90 8.28
C HIS A 67 3.48 -5.98 7.97
N PHE A 68 4.75 -5.74 8.35
CA PHE A 68 5.85 -6.65 8.04
C PHE A 68 5.95 -7.82 9.03
N ARG A 69 5.34 -8.95 8.67
CA ARG A 69 5.38 -10.20 9.47
C ARG A 69 6.67 -11.01 9.27
N ASN A 70 7.30 -10.89 8.10
CA ASN A 70 8.57 -11.53 7.75
C ASN A 70 9.64 -10.46 7.46
N ALA A 71 10.90 -10.87 7.40
CA ALA A 71 11.97 -9.96 7.00
C ALA A 71 11.66 -9.44 5.59
N PRO A 72 11.53 -8.11 5.38
CA PRO A 72 11.14 -7.58 4.10
C PRO A 72 12.23 -7.80 3.05
N ASP A 73 11.81 -8.13 1.83
CA ASP A 73 12.67 -7.97 0.65
C ASP A 73 12.76 -6.48 0.33
N LEU A 74 13.85 -5.84 0.76
CA LEU A 74 14.04 -4.39 0.59
C LEU A 74 14.08 -3.96 -0.88
N ALA A 75 14.54 -4.83 -1.78
CA ALA A 75 14.54 -4.52 -3.22
C ALA A 75 13.10 -4.51 -3.75
N TYR A 76 12.28 -5.47 -3.32
CA TYR A 76 10.86 -5.48 -3.63
C TYR A 76 10.10 -4.29 -3.04
N VAL A 77 10.30 -3.97 -1.76
CA VAL A 77 9.67 -2.80 -1.12
C VAL A 77 9.99 -1.53 -1.89
N ARG A 78 11.28 -1.29 -2.20
CA ARG A 78 11.72 -0.11 -2.94
C ARG A 78 11.09 -0.04 -4.33
N SER A 79 11.23 -1.09 -5.13
CA SER A 79 10.69 -1.12 -6.50
C SER A 79 9.18 -1.00 -6.55
N SER A 80 8.47 -1.53 -5.55
CA SER A 80 7.03 -1.39 -5.41
C SER A 80 6.63 0.06 -5.13
N ILE A 81 7.33 0.72 -4.20
CA ILE A 81 7.11 2.15 -3.92
C ILE A 81 7.45 3.01 -5.15
N ASP A 82 8.57 2.75 -5.84
CA ASP A 82 8.95 3.46 -7.07
C ASP A 82 7.87 3.32 -8.16
N THR A 83 7.31 2.10 -8.32
CA THR A 83 6.23 1.80 -9.26
C THR A 83 4.94 2.54 -8.91
N LEU A 84 4.58 2.58 -7.63
CA LEU A 84 3.41 3.32 -7.15
C LEU A 84 3.62 4.83 -7.31
N ALA A 85 4.81 5.33 -7.01
CA ALA A 85 5.16 6.75 -7.11
C ALA A 85 5.13 7.25 -8.56
N SER A 86 5.41 6.38 -9.53
CA SER A 86 5.31 6.72 -10.96
C SER A 86 3.90 7.08 -11.41
N THR A 87 2.86 6.83 -10.60
CA THR A 87 1.49 7.30 -10.87
C THR A 87 1.29 8.79 -10.59
N GLY A 88 2.18 9.40 -9.81
CA GLY A 88 2.04 10.78 -9.32
C GLY A 88 1.06 10.94 -8.15
N PHE A 89 0.40 9.87 -7.69
CA PHE A 89 -0.43 9.93 -6.47
C PHE A 89 0.44 10.01 -5.22
N PRO A 90 0.06 10.81 -4.21
CA PRO A 90 0.71 10.76 -2.90
C PRO A 90 0.60 9.36 -2.28
N ILE A 91 1.66 8.95 -1.60
CA ILE A 91 1.77 7.64 -0.95
C ILE A 91 1.90 7.84 0.56
N TRP A 92 1.16 7.04 1.31
CA TRP A 92 1.20 7.03 2.76
C TRP A 92 1.44 5.61 3.28
N ILE A 93 2.28 5.55 4.30
CA ILE A 93 2.41 4.38 5.16
C ILE A 93 1.39 4.55 6.28
N THR A 94 0.42 3.65 6.39
CA THR A 94 -0.78 3.86 7.21
C THR A 94 -0.78 3.06 8.50
N GLU A 95 -0.23 1.85 8.51
CA GLU A 95 -0.39 0.90 9.63
C GLU A 95 0.92 0.19 10.02
N LEU A 96 2.06 0.84 9.79
CA LEU A 96 3.39 0.25 9.94
C LEU A 96 3.54 -0.51 11.27
N ASP A 97 3.72 -1.82 11.16
CA ASP A 97 4.20 -2.66 12.23
C ASP A 97 5.25 -3.66 11.72
N ILE A 98 6.07 -4.15 12.64
CA ILE A 98 7.08 -5.16 12.35
C ILE A 98 6.96 -6.26 13.39
N ALA A 99 6.94 -7.52 12.94
CA ALA A 99 6.89 -8.65 13.86
C ALA A 99 8.07 -8.63 14.85
N SER A 100 7.75 -8.77 16.13
CA SER A 100 8.73 -8.73 17.23
C SER A 100 9.87 -9.76 17.08
N ALA A 101 9.58 -10.90 16.45
CA ALA A 101 10.54 -11.94 16.13
C ALA A 101 11.71 -11.43 15.28
N LEU A 102 11.47 -10.48 14.36
CA LEU A 102 12.51 -9.88 13.51
C LEU A 102 13.45 -9.01 14.33
N GLY A 103 12.90 -8.20 15.25
CA GLY A 103 13.70 -7.41 16.18
C GLY A 103 14.62 -8.28 17.05
N GLN A 104 14.13 -9.44 17.53
CA GLN A 104 14.93 -10.38 18.30
C GLN A 104 16.08 -10.98 17.48
N GLN A 105 15.87 -11.27 16.19
CA GLN A 105 16.93 -11.77 15.29
C GLN A 105 18.05 -10.75 15.12
N VAL A 106 17.69 -9.48 14.93
CA VAL A 106 18.65 -8.37 14.81
C VAL A 106 19.47 -8.24 16.10
N ILE A 107 18.81 -8.24 17.28
CA ILE A 107 19.50 -8.17 18.58
C ILE A 107 20.45 -9.36 18.77
N LYS A 108 20.04 -10.58 18.38
CA LYS A 108 20.90 -11.77 18.44
C LYS A 108 22.13 -11.63 17.54
N LYS A 109 21.97 -11.10 16.32
CA LYS A 109 23.10 -10.86 15.39
C LYS A 109 24.11 -9.87 15.98
N PHE A 110 23.63 -8.74 16.54
CA PHE A 110 24.50 -7.76 17.20
C PHE A 110 25.25 -8.36 18.40
N LYS A 111 24.57 -9.15 19.24
CA LYS A 111 25.24 -9.81 20.37
C LYS A 111 26.33 -10.77 19.89
N ARG A 112 26.09 -11.59 18.86
CA ARG A 112 27.12 -12.51 18.32
C ARG A 112 28.35 -11.78 17.82
N GLN A 113 28.18 -10.66 17.12
CA GLN A 113 29.30 -9.84 16.60
C GLN A 113 30.12 -9.13 17.69
N LYS A 114 29.55 -8.90 18.88
CA LYS A 114 30.24 -8.23 19.99
C LYS A 114 31.10 -9.18 20.84
N TYR A 115 30.89 -10.50 20.70
CA TYR A 115 31.56 -11.54 21.49
C TYR A 115 32.35 -12.54 20.62
N THR A 116 32.74 -12.11 19.41
CA THR A 116 33.70 -12.77 18.50
C THR A 116 34.75 -11.76 18.11
#